data_AF-A0A3B8SLY5-F1
#
_entry.id   AF-A0A3B8SLY5-F1
#
_cell.length_a   1.000
_cell.length_b   1.000
_cell.length_c   1.000
_cell.angle_alpha   90.00
_cell.angle_beta   90.00
_cell.angle_gamma   90.00
#
_symmetry.space_group_name_H-M   'P 1'
#
loop_
_entity.id
_entity.type
_entity.pdbx_description
1 polymer ?
#
loop_
_entity_poly.entity_id
_entity_poly.type
_entity_poly.pdbx_seq_one_letter_code
_entity_poly.pdbx_strand_id
1 'polypeptide(L)'
;MKLNNYGFGMKEMVILMTVLLVFLLLAAYNVNRLYASIEKTEKERNDTVNVIKKEPEKEPEKPVIEEKVNEEYYHELETKFNNAISKYIKDYPYDMSKQILTISSDTLLNLGYIDMVDQFGKKTCDGYGNVFYDKEQEDYVIKSYIRCSNYTSKGY
;
A
#
# COMPACT_ATOMS: atom_id res chain seq x y z
N MET A 1 -27.95 -51.27 8.75
CA MET A 1 -26.94 -50.97 7.71
C MET A 1 -25.63 -50.60 8.40
N LYS A 2 -24.60 -51.44 8.27
CA LYS A 2 -23.22 -51.14 8.68
C LYS A 2 -22.53 -50.47 7.50
N LEU A 3 -22.20 -49.19 7.62
CA LEU A 3 -21.33 -48.50 6.67
C LEU A 3 -19.87 -48.76 7.05
N ASN A 4 -19.09 -48.91 6.00
CA ASN A 4 -17.73 -49.42 5.90
C ASN A 4 -16.64 -48.50 6.47
N ASN A 5 -15.51 -49.12 6.80
CA ASN A 5 -14.26 -48.47 7.18
C ASN A 5 -13.80 -47.49 6.08
N TYR A 6 -13.40 -46.28 6.49
CA TYR A 6 -12.97 -45.12 5.68
C TYR A 6 -14.04 -44.16 5.13
N GLY A 7 -15.28 -44.23 5.60
CA GLY A 7 -16.23 -43.10 5.47
C GLY A 7 -16.13 -42.19 6.68
N PHE A 8 -15.70 -40.92 6.49
CA PHE A 8 -15.77 -39.89 7.54
C PHE A 8 -17.16 -39.94 8.18
N GLY A 9 -17.20 -40.11 9.50
CA GLY A 9 -18.44 -40.30 10.23
C GLY A 9 -19.35 -39.10 10.04
N MET A 10 -20.67 -39.30 9.99
CA MET A 10 -21.65 -38.20 9.85
C MET A 10 -21.39 -37.05 10.83
N LYS A 11 -20.91 -37.35 12.03
CA LYS A 11 -20.49 -36.35 13.03
C LYS A 11 -19.32 -35.48 12.55
N GLU A 12 -18.31 -36.05 11.91
CA GLU A 12 -17.14 -35.35 11.41
C GLU A 12 -17.51 -34.45 10.21
N MET A 13 -18.42 -34.91 9.35
CA MET A 13 -18.94 -34.08 8.24
C MET A 13 -19.70 -32.85 8.75
N VAL A 14 -20.52 -33.02 9.80
CA VAL A 14 -21.26 -31.92 10.43
C VAL A 14 -20.30 -30.92 11.09
N ILE A 15 -19.25 -31.40 11.76
CA ILE A 15 -18.24 -30.53 12.39
C ILE A 15 -17.51 -29.71 11.32
N LEU A 16 -17.05 -30.34 10.23
CA LEU A 16 -16.36 -29.65 9.14
C LEU A 16 -17.24 -28.60 8.46
N MET A 17 -18.52 -28.90 8.23
CA MET A 17 -19.47 -27.93 7.69
C MET A 17 -19.67 -26.73 8.62
N THR A 18 -19.67 -26.97 9.93
CA THR A 18 -19.80 -25.90 10.92
C THR A 18 -18.57 -25.00 10.92
N VAL A 19 -17.37 -25.57 10.87
CA VAL A 19 -16.11 -24.82 10.79
C VAL A 19 -16.05 -24.00 9.50
N LEU A 20 -16.45 -24.59 8.37
CA LEU A 20 -16.48 -23.91 7.08
C LEU A 20 -17.45 -22.73 7.09
N LEU A 21 -18.63 -22.87 7.68
CA LEU A 21 -19.60 -21.80 7.85
C LEU A 21 -19.05 -20.64 8.69
N VAL A 22 -18.38 -20.93 9.81
CA VAL A 22 -17.75 -19.90 10.65
C VAL A 22 -16.67 -19.15 9.87
N PHE A 23 -15.86 -19.87 9.08
CA PHE A 23 -14.83 -19.26 8.25
C PHE A 23 -15.41 -18.35 7.18
N LEU A 24 -16.50 -18.76 6.52
CA LEU A 24 -17.22 -17.92 5.54
C LEU A 24 -17.81 -16.67 6.18
N LEU A 25 -18.37 -16.77 7.38
CA LEU A 25 -18.89 -15.61 8.11
C LEU A 25 -17.77 -14.62 8.46
N LEU A 26 -16.61 -15.11 8.89
CA LEU A 26 -15.44 -14.27 9.16
C LEU A 26 -14.93 -13.58 7.88
N ALA A 27 -14.86 -14.31 6.76
CA ALA A 27 -14.46 -13.76 5.48
C ALA A 27 -15.44 -12.65 5.03
N ALA A 28 -16.74 -12.92 5.07
CA ALA A 28 -17.77 -11.94 4.74
C ALA A 28 -17.72 -10.70 5.65
N TYR A 29 -17.50 -10.89 6.94
CA TYR A 29 -17.34 -9.79 7.90
C TYR A 29 -16.13 -8.91 7.56
N ASN A 30 -14.98 -9.51 7.27
CA ASN A 30 -13.77 -8.77 6.91
C ASN A 30 -13.94 -7.99 5.60
N VAL A 31 -14.56 -8.60 4.59
CA VAL A 31 -14.88 -7.93 3.32
C VAL A 31 -15.83 -6.77 3.56
N ASN A 32 -16.91 -6.96 4.32
CA ASN A 32 -17.88 -5.89 4.60
C ASN A 32 -17.25 -4.72 5.39
N ARG A 33 -16.36 -5.03 6.35
CA ARG A 33 -15.57 -4.02 7.07
C ARG A 33 -14.65 -3.23 6.14
N LEU A 34 -14.03 -3.90 5.18
CA LEU A 34 -13.18 -3.26 4.17
C LEU A 34 -14.00 -2.32 3.27
N TYR A 35 -15.14 -2.78 2.75
CA TYR A 35 -16.05 -1.95 1.93
C TYR A 35 -16.56 -0.71 2.67
N ALA A 36 -16.98 -0.87 3.94
CA ALA A 36 -17.41 0.27 4.76
C ALA A 36 -16.29 1.30 5.01
N SER A 37 -15.03 0.86 5.00
CA SER A 37 -13.87 1.76 5.15
C SER A 37 -13.59 2.53 3.85
N ILE A 38 -13.81 1.91 2.70
CA ILE A 38 -13.70 2.55 1.38
C ILE A 38 -14.82 3.60 1.18
N GLU A 39 -16.08 3.28 1.51
CA GLU A 39 -17.19 4.24 1.35
C GLU A 39 -17.03 5.47 2.27
N LYS A 40 -16.53 5.29 3.50
CA LYS A 40 -16.21 6.43 4.38
C LYS A 40 -15.16 7.37 3.80
N THR A 41 -14.17 6.82 3.09
CA THR A 41 -13.12 7.61 2.44
C THR A 41 -13.69 8.42 1.26
N GLU A 42 -14.71 7.90 0.57
CA GLU A 42 -15.38 8.58 -0.53
C GLU A 42 -16.38 9.66 -0.05
N LYS A 43 -17.07 9.44 1.08
CA LYS A 43 -17.95 10.45 1.70
C LYS A 43 -17.17 11.66 2.24
N GLU A 44 -16.02 11.45 2.90
CA GLU A 44 -15.19 12.58 3.36
C GLU A 44 -14.62 13.41 2.19
N ARG A 45 -14.36 12.77 1.04
CA ARG A 45 -14.00 13.46 -0.22
C ARG A 45 -15.16 14.24 -0.83
N ASN A 46 -16.39 13.73 -0.74
CA ASN A 46 -17.57 14.39 -1.31
C ASN A 46 -18.12 15.53 -0.43
N ASP A 47 -17.94 15.47 0.89
CA ASP A 47 -18.29 16.58 1.79
C ASP A 47 -17.31 17.77 1.65
N THR A 48 -16.05 17.52 1.29
CA THR A 48 -15.10 18.61 0.96
C THR A 48 -15.36 19.25 -0.42
N VAL A 49 -16.00 18.53 -1.35
CA VAL A 49 -16.32 19.05 -2.70
C VAL A 49 -17.67 19.81 -2.72
N ASN A 50 -18.65 19.41 -1.90
CA ASN A 50 -19.96 20.06 -1.84
C ASN A 50 -19.99 21.38 -1.06
N VAL A 51 -18.95 21.71 -0.29
CA VAL A 51 -18.79 23.05 0.33
C VAL A 51 -18.40 24.12 -0.72
N ILE A 52 -17.91 23.73 -1.91
CA ILE A 52 -17.36 24.67 -2.90
C ILE A 52 -18.40 25.13 -3.95
N LYS A 53 -19.61 24.56 -4.00
CA LYS A 53 -20.63 24.93 -5.00
C LYS A 53 -21.92 25.45 -4.38
N LYS A 54 -21.93 26.73 -3.98
CA LYS A 54 -23.13 27.60 -4.04
C LYS A 54 -22.71 29.06 -4.26
N GLU A 55 -23.24 29.62 -5.35
CA GLU A 55 -23.31 30.97 -5.95
C GLU A 55 -22.67 32.23 -5.31
N PRO A 56 -22.38 33.27 -6.14
CA PRO A 56 -21.31 34.23 -5.91
C PRO A 56 -21.80 35.54 -5.29
N GLU A 57 -20.99 36.12 -4.40
CA GLU A 57 -21.04 37.54 -4.07
C GLU A 57 -19.63 38.13 -4.20
N LYS A 58 -19.57 39.27 -4.89
CA LYS A 58 -18.37 39.98 -5.38
C LYS A 58 -17.42 40.41 -4.25
N GLU A 59 -16.15 39.99 -4.30
CA GLU A 59 -14.94 40.79 -3.97
C GLU A 59 -13.64 39.95 -4.19
N PRO A 60 -12.46 40.58 -4.30
CA PRO A 60 -11.56 40.49 -5.46
C PRO A 60 -10.79 39.17 -5.59
N GLU A 61 -10.50 38.80 -6.84
CA GLU A 61 -9.68 37.65 -7.25
C GLU A 61 -8.34 37.61 -6.49
N LYS A 62 -8.22 36.66 -5.57
CA LYS A 62 -6.93 36.08 -5.20
C LYS A 62 -6.58 35.04 -6.28
N PRO A 63 -5.35 35.05 -6.84
CA PRO A 63 -5.00 34.10 -7.88
C PRO A 63 -5.10 32.67 -7.33
N VAL A 64 -5.91 31.84 -8.00
CA VAL A 64 -5.88 30.38 -7.83
C VAL A 64 -4.51 29.93 -8.30
N ILE A 65 -3.63 29.62 -7.34
CA ILE A 65 -2.33 29.01 -7.62
C ILE A 65 -2.65 27.58 -8.04
N GLU A 66 -2.61 27.29 -9.34
CA GLU A 66 -2.42 25.92 -9.80
C GLU A 66 -1.14 25.40 -9.15
N GLU A 67 -1.29 24.48 -8.21
CA GLU A 67 -0.18 23.83 -7.52
C GLU A 67 0.64 23.04 -8.55
N LYS A 68 1.63 23.70 -9.14
CA LYS A 68 2.55 23.09 -10.10
C LYS A 68 3.28 21.95 -9.39
N VAL A 69 3.07 20.73 -9.88
CA VAL A 69 3.79 19.53 -9.45
C VAL A 69 5.27 19.76 -9.72
N ASN A 70 6.09 19.73 -8.66
CA ASN A 70 7.54 19.80 -8.80
C ASN A 70 8.09 18.39 -9.03
N GLU A 71 8.37 18.05 -10.30
CA GLU A 71 8.93 16.74 -10.67
C GLU A 71 10.30 16.48 -10.01
N GLU A 72 11.11 17.52 -9.79
CA GLU A 72 12.42 17.41 -9.14
C GLU A 72 12.30 16.92 -7.69
N TYR A 73 11.28 17.40 -6.96
CA TYR A 73 10.99 16.93 -5.61
C TYR A 73 10.73 15.42 -5.56
N TYR A 74 9.92 14.91 -6.50
CA TYR A 74 9.57 13.49 -6.51
C TYR A 74 10.75 12.62 -6.95
N HIS A 75 11.62 13.10 -7.84
CA HIS A 75 12.88 12.43 -8.15
C HIS A 75 13.83 12.36 -6.94
N GLU A 76 13.91 13.42 -6.13
CA GLU A 76 14.65 13.38 -4.86
C GLU A 76 14.02 12.39 -3.88
N LEU A 77 12.69 12.34 -3.80
CA LEU A 77 11.97 11.41 -2.93
C LEU A 77 12.21 9.95 -3.34
N GLU A 78 12.17 9.64 -4.64
CA GLU A 78 12.55 8.32 -5.18
C GLU A 78 13.98 7.95 -4.79
N THR A 79 14.91 8.89 -4.92
CA THR A 79 16.32 8.68 -4.55
C THR A 79 16.47 8.42 -3.05
N LYS A 80 15.76 9.19 -2.21
CA LYS A 80 15.72 8.97 -0.75
C LYS A 80 15.15 7.59 -0.41
N PHE A 81 14.10 7.18 -1.10
CA PHE A 81 13.48 5.87 -0.91
C PHE A 81 14.41 4.72 -1.31
N ASN A 82 15.10 4.84 -2.45
CA ASN A 82 16.10 3.87 -2.88
C ASN A 82 17.26 3.76 -1.87
N ASN A 83 17.76 4.89 -1.38
CA ASN A 83 18.80 4.93 -0.35
C ASN A 83 18.35 4.32 0.98
N ALA A 84 17.10 4.51 1.38
CA ALA A 84 16.53 3.89 2.58
C ALA A 84 16.49 2.37 2.45
N ILE A 85 16.09 1.85 1.28
CA ILE A 85 16.14 0.42 0.97
C ILE A 85 17.59 -0.09 1.04
N SER A 86 18.54 0.63 0.44
CA SER A 86 19.97 0.26 0.46
C SER A 86 20.53 0.19 1.88
N LYS A 87 20.11 1.08 2.78
CA LYS A 87 20.48 1.01 4.20
C LYS A 87 19.85 -0.20 4.88
N TYR A 88 18.55 -0.42 4.68
CA TYR A 88 17.84 -1.56 5.27
C TYR A 88 18.48 -2.91 4.93
N ILE A 89 18.86 -3.13 3.67
CA ILE A 89 19.49 -4.40 3.25
C ILE A 89 20.92 -4.57 3.80
N LYS A 90 21.61 -3.48 4.15
CA LYS A 90 22.92 -3.54 4.81
C LYS A 90 22.78 -3.93 6.27
N ASP A 91 21.76 -3.40 6.94
CA ASP A 91 21.49 -3.68 8.34
C ASP A 91 20.86 -5.07 8.54
N TYR A 92 20.13 -5.57 7.54
CA TYR A 92 19.53 -6.90 7.50
C TYR A 92 19.96 -7.64 6.22
N PRO A 93 21.12 -8.32 6.21
CA PRO A 93 21.59 -9.05 5.05
C PRO A 93 20.70 -10.28 4.80
N TYR A 94 20.12 -10.36 3.61
CA TYR A 94 19.31 -11.49 3.15
C TYR A 94 20.06 -12.30 2.07
N ASP A 95 19.88 -13.61 2.07
CA ASP A 95 20.31 -14.46 0.95
C ASP A 95 19.33 -14.31 -0.22
N MET A 96 19.71 -13.47 -1.18
CA MET A 96 18.92 -13.14 -2.38
C MET A 96 19.31 -13.97 -3.60
N SER A 97 20.04 -15.08 -3.42
CA SER A 97 20.63 -15.84 -4.54
C SER A 97 19.61 -16.37 -5.57
N LYS A 98 18.32 -16.45 -5.19
CA LYS A 98 17.24 -16.98 -6.06
C LYS A 98 15.88 -16.28 -5.91
N GLN A 99 15.78 -15.22 -5.11
CA GLN A 99 14.48 -14.60 -4.78
C GLN A 99 14.56 -13.08 -4.88
N ILE A 100 13.44 -12.47 -5.28
CA ILE A 100 13.25 -11.02 -5.24
C ILE A 100 12.67 -10.69 -3.87
N LEU A 101 13.35 -9.85 -3.09
CA LEU A 101 12.79 -9.30 -1.87
C LEU A 101 12.05 -8.01 -2.21
N THR A 102 10.77 -7.96 -1.85
CA THR A 102 9.98 -6.73 -1.90
C THR A 102 9.96 -6.09 -0.52
N ILE A 103 10.40 -4.84 -0.43
CA ILE A 103 10.40 -4.03 0.81
C ILE A 103 9.36 -2.93 0.65
N SER A 104 8.39 -2.88 1.55
CA SER A 104 7.36 -1.84 1.55
C SER A 104 7.83 -0.56 2.23
N SER A 105 7.27 0.56 1.78
CA SER A 105 7.29 1.87 2.44
C SER A 105 6.98 1.79 3.93
N ASP A 106 5.91 1.10 4.31
CA ASP A 106 5.51 0.92 5.71
C ASP A 106 6.62 0.31 6.57
N THR A 107 7.34 -0.68 6.04
CA THR A 107 8.44 -1.32 6.77
C THR A 107 9.55 -0.31 7.07
N LEU A 108 9.91 0.49 6.08
CA LEU A 108 10.97 1.51 6.22
C LEU A 108 10.55 2.68 7.10
N LEU A 109 9.28 3.07 7.04
CA LEU A 109 8.69 4.10 7.92
C LEU A 109 8.69 3.65 9.38
N ASN A 110 8.21 2.42 9.65
CA ASN A 110 8.11 1.88 11.01
C ASN A 110 9.48 1.68 11.66
N LEU A 111 10.49 1.36 10.86
CA LEU A 111 11.87 1.18 11.32
C LEU A 111 12.69 2.48 11.29
N GLY A 112 12.11 3.60 10.83
CA GLY A 112 12.75 4.92 10.85
C GLY A 112 13.84 5.14 9.79
N TYR A 113 13.84 4.36 8.70
CA TYR A 113 14.80 4.53 7.59
C TYR A 113 14.46 5.71 6.67
N ILE A 114 13.18 6.13 6.64
CA ILE A 114 12.69 7.21 5.80
C ILE A 114 11.46 7.88 6.44
N ASP A 115 11.17 9.11 6.03
CA ASP A 115 9.87 9.75 6.16
C ASP A 115 9.33 10.05 4.75
N MET A 116 8.13 9.59 4.44
CA MET A 116 7.51 9.75 3.12
C MET A 116 6.36 10.75 3.20
N VAL A 117 6.65 11.95 2.74
CA VAL A 117 5.70 13.06 2.63
C VAL A 117 5.71 13.60 1.21
N ASP A 118 4.54 14.02 0.72
CA ASP A 118 4.45 14.74 -0.55
C ASP A 118 5.09 16.13 -0.45
N GLN A 119 5.18 16.84 -1.58
CA GLN A 119 5.77 18.19 -1.62
C GLN A 119 5.04 19.21 -0.73
N PHE A 120 3.84 18.89 -0.23
CA PHE A 120 3.03 19.70 0.66
C PHE A 120 3.09 19.22 2.12
N GLY A 121 3.95 18.24 2.43
CA GLY A 121 4.13 17.69 3.76
C GLY A 121 3.04 16.70 4.19
N LYS A 122 2.18 16.23 3.29
CA LYS A 122 1.14 15.24 3.60
C LYS A 122 1.69 13.82 3.48
N LYS A 123 1.33 12.95 4.42
CA LYS A 123 1.67 11.51 4.42
C LYS A 123 0.77 10.72 3.47
N THR A 124 0.82 11.06 2.19
CA THR A 124 0.00 10.46 1.12
C THR A 124 0.81 9.59 0.18
N CYS A 125 2.11 9.44 0.44
CA CYS A 125 3.01 8.69 -0.40
C CYS A 125 3.14 7.23 0.07
N ASP A 126 2.87 6.30 -0.83
CA ASP A 126 3.10 4.87 -0.69
C ASP A 126 4.17 4.38 -1.68
N GLY A 127 4.85 3.29 -1.35
CA GLY A 127 5.99 2.82 -2.13
C GLY A 127 6.39 1.39 -1.84
N TYR A 128 7.07 0.77 -2.81
CA TYR A 128 7.74 -0.51 -2.62
C TYR A 128 9.02 -0.60 -3.45
N GLY A 129 9.99 -1.37 -2.96
CA GLY A 129 11.26 -1.61 -3.64
C GLY A 129 11.48 -3.10 -3.85
N ASN A 130 11.85 -3.47 -5.07
CA ASN A 130 12.28 -4.83 -5.39
C ASN A 130 13.80 -4.87 -5.40
N VAL A 131 14.36 -5.75 -4.57
CA VAL A 131 15.79 -6.01 -4.46
C VAL A 131 16.08 -7.40 -4.98
N PHE A 132 17.05 -7.49 -5.88
CA PHE A 132 17.54 -8.76 -6.41
C PHE A 132 19.05 -8.69 -6.60
N TYR A 133 19.71 -9.83 -6.48
CA TYR A 133 21.15 -9.93 -6.69
C TYR A 133 21.44 -10.08 -8.19
N ASP A 134 22.25 -9.17 -8.73
CA ASP A 134 22.71 -9.24 -10.11
C ASP A 134 24.07 -9.93 -10.15
N LYS A 135 24.11 -11.09 -10.81
CA LYS A 135 25.34 -11.91 -10.94
C LYS A 135 26.37 -11.27 -11.87
N GLU A 136 25.96 -10.39 -12.77
CA GLU A 136 26.88 -9.72 -13.70
C GLU A 136 27.62 -8.56 -13.02
N GLN A 137 26.96 -7.90 -12.07
CA GLN A 137 27.51 -6.76 -11.32
C GLN A 137 28.09 -7.15 -9.95
N GLU A 138 27.90 -8.41 -9.53
CA GLU A 138 28.23 -8.91 -8.19
C GLU A 138 27.68 -8.02 -7.05
N ASP A 139 26.51 -7.39 -7.27
CA ASP A 139 25.89 -6.45 -6.32
C ASP A 139 24.35 -6.53 -6.36
N TYR A 140 23.72 -5.92 -5.37
CA TYR A 140 22.27 -5.80 -5.28
C TYR A 140 21.75 -4.66 -6.16
N VAL A 141 20.79 -4.99 -7.02
CA VAL A 141 20.06 -3.99 -7.81
C VAL A 141 18.73 -3.70 -7.12
N ILE A 142 18.49 -2.40 -6.89
CA ILE A 142 17.28 -1.89 -6.22
C ILE A 142 16.42 -1.16 -7.24
N LYS A 143 15.20 -1.64 -7.47
CA LYS A 143 14.17 -0.95 -8.24
C LYS A 143 13.08 -0.46 -7.32
N SER A 144 13.01 0.84 -7.13
CA SER A 144 12.10 1.53 -6.22
C SER A 144 10.94 2.17 -7.00
N TYR A 145 9.74 2.05 -6.45
CA TYR A 145 8.52 2.63 -7.00
C TYR A 145 7.79 3.39 -5.90
N ILE A 146 7.36 4.61 -6.19
CA ILE A 146 6.55 5.44 -5.32
C ILE A 146 5.27 5.88 -6.02
N ARG A 147 4.23 6.12 -5.23
CA ARG A 147 2.98 6.74 -5.62
C ARG A 147 2.61 7.73 -4.52
N CYS A 148 2.22 8.93 -4.91
CA CYS A 148 1.77 10.01 -4.05
C CYS A 148 0.50 10.61 -4.68
N SER A 149 -0.16 11.55 -4.00
CA SER A 149 -1.42 12.14 -4.50
C SER A 149 -1.30 12.73 -5.92
N ASN A 150 -0.16 13.34 -6.25
CA ASN A 150 0.04 14.06 -7.51
C ASN A 150 1.19 13.50 -8.36
N TYR A 151 1.73 12.32 -8.02
CA TYR A 151 2.87 11.73 -8.71
C TYR A 151 2.86 10.21 -8.60
N THR A 152 3.16 9.52 -9.69
CA THR A 152 3.32 8.07 -9.71
C THR A 152 4.55 7.72 -10.53
N SER A 153 5.47 6.98 -9.93
CA SER A 153 6.66 6.45 -10.61
C SER A 153 6.28 5.54 -11.77
N LYS A 154 7.09 5.53 -12.82
CA LYS A 154 6.83 4.71 -14.00
C LYS A 154 7.00 3.22 -13.67
N GLY A 155 5.90 2.48 -13.63
CA GLY A 155 5.86 1.04 -13.35
C GLY A 155 5.34 0.65 -11.96
N TYR A 156 4.78 1.61 -11.21
CA TYR A 156 4.04 1.34 -9.97
C TYR A 156 2.78 0.50 -10.19
#